data_AF-A0A523ARH2-F1
#
_entry.id   AF-A0A523ARH2-F1
#
_cell.length_a   1.000
_cell.length_b   1.000
_cell.length_c   1.000
_cell.angle_alpha   90.00
_cell.angle_beta   90.00
_cell.angle_gamma   90.00
#
_symmetry.space_group_name_H-M   'P 1'
#
loop_
_entity.id
_entity.type
_entity.pdbx_description
1 polymer ?
#
loop_
_entity_poly.entity_id
_entity_poly.type
_entity_poly.pdbx_seq_one_letter_code
_entity_poly.pdbx_strand_id
1 'polypeptide(L)' 'MFRFRDRETASRIVGELRKMGLNLFLMHVCGTHQDTLVRYGLDRLLEPCGIKIRQGPGCPVCVTTQREIEEALLLARKG' A
#
# COMPACT_ATOMS: atom_id res chain seq x y z
N MET A 1 -16.72 -11.14 8.86
CA MET A 1 -15.87 -10.09 8.22
C MET A 1 -14.36 -10.22 8.51
N PHE A 2 -13.85 -11.33 9.07
CA PHE A 2 -12.40 -11.52 9.32
C PHE A 2 -11.83 -12.81 8.72
N ARG A 3 -12.54 -13.41 7.76
CA ARG A 3 -12.21 -14.74 7.21
C ARG A 3 -10.77 -14.87 6.69
N PHE A 4 -10.20 -13.78 6.18
CA PHE A 4 -8.85 -13.76 5.59
C PHE A 4 -7.77 -13.20 6.51
N ARG A 5 -8.11 -12.81 7.76
CA ARG A 5 -7.14 -12.35 8.75
C ARG A 5 -6.64 -13.54 9.57
N ASP A 6 -5.93 -14.44 8.89
CA ASP A 6 -5.44 -15.69 9.45
C ASP A 6 -3.91 -15.81 9.35
N ARG A 7 -3.27 -16.10 10.49
CA ARG A 7 -1.81 -16.22 10.59
C ARG A 7 -1.30 -17.48 9.89
N GLU A 8 -2.07 -18.57 9.90
CA GLU A 8 -1.63 -19.83 9.31
C GLU A 8 -1.51 -19.67 7.80
N THR A 9 -2.55 -19.13 7.16
CA THR A 9 -2.57 -18.83 5.73
C THR A 9 -1.45 -17.88 5.34
N ALA A 10 -1.23 -16.80 6.11
CA ALA A 10 -0.13 -15.86 5.84
C ALA A 10 1.24 -16.55 5.91
N SER A 11 1.48 -17.39 6.92
CA SER A 11 2.73 -18.13 7.08
C SER A 11 2.97 -19.11 5.93
N ARG A 12 1.91 -19.80 5.47
CA ARG A 12 1.97 -20.72 4.33
C ARG A 12 2.34 -19.98 3.03
N ILE A 13 1.72 -18.83 2.77
CA ILE A 13 2.04 -18.00 1.60
C ILE A 13 3.50 -17.55 1.63
N VAL A 14 3.98 -17.02 2.75
CA VAL A 14 5.38 -16.58 2.89
C VAL A 14 6.34 -17.76 2.72
N GLY A 15 6.01 -18.94 3.22
CA GLY A 15 6.79 -20.16 3.04
C GLY A 15 6.98 -20.53 1.56
N GLU A 16 5.94 -20.42 0.75
CA GLU A 16 6.02 -20.67 -0.69
C GLU A 16 6.81 -19.57 -1.41
N LEU A 17 6.57 -18.30 -1.09
CA LEU A 17 7.30 -17.17 -1.70
C LEU A 17 8.82 -17.29 -1.50
N ARG A 18 9.28 -17.76 -0.33
CA ARG A 18 10.72 -17.98 -0.07
C ARG A 18 11.35 -19.02 -0.99
N LYS A 19 10.60 -20.02 -1.45
CA LYS A 19 11.10 -21.08 -2.33
C LYS A 19 11.24 -20.63 -3.78
N MET A 20 10.61 -19.52 -4.16
CA MET A 20 10.52 -19.08 -5.55
C MET A 20 11.76 -18.32 -6.07
N GLY A 21 12.70 -17.94 -5.20
CA GLY A 21 13.93 -17.25 -5.62
C GLY A 21 13.68 -15.92 -6.36
N LEU A 22 12.72 -15.12 -5.86
CA LEU A 22 12.25 -13.91 -6.53
C LEU A 22 13.27 -12.76 -6.43
N ASN A 23 13.15 -11.80 -7.35
CA ASN A 23 13.82 -10.50 -7.27
C ASN A 23 12.92 -9.44 -7.90
N LEU A 24 11.90 -9.03 -7.15
CA LEU A 24 10.79 -8.21 -7.66
C LEU A 24 10.69 -6.88 -6.91
N PHE A 25 10.29 -5.85 -7.65
CA PHE A 25 9.74 -4.63 -7.08
C PHE A 25 8.23 -4.60 -7.31
N LEU A 26 7.45 -4.55 -6.23
CA LEU A 26 6.00 -4.42 -6.29
C LEU A 26 5.59 -3.04 -5.77
N MET A 27 4.77 -2.33 -6.53
CA MET A 27 4.24 -1.03 -6.11
C MET A 27 2.76 -1.16 -5.76
N HIS A 28 2.35 -0.60 -4.62
CA HIS A 28 0.93 -0.40 -4.32
C HIS A 28 0.56 1.08 -4.53
N VAL A 29 -0.70 1.34 -4.87
CA VAL A 29 -1.26 2.68 -5.10
C VAL A 29 -2.49 2.93 -4.23
N CYS A 30 -2.51 2.34 -3.03
CA CYS A 30 -3.59 2.49 -2.07
C CYS A 30 -3.02 2.78 -0.68
N GLY A 31 -3.48 3.87 -0.04
CA GLY A 31 -3.09 4.21 1.32
C GLY A 31 -3.45 3.14 2.36
N THR A 32 -4.55 2.42 2.18
CA THR A 32 -4.96 1.33 3.11
C THR A 32 -4.02 0.12 3.02
N HIS A 33 -3.44 -0.16 1.85
CA HIS A 33 -2.36 -1.15 1.74
C HIS A 33 -1.10 -0.67 2.46
N GLN A 34 -0.76 0.62 2.38
CA GLN A 34 0.35 1.18 3.14
C GLN A 34 0.17 1.02 4.66
N ASP A 35 -1.02 1.36 5.17
CA ASP A 35 -1.35 1.15 6.59
C ASP A 35 -1.18 -0.32 6.97
N THR A 36 -1.70 -1.25 6.16
CA THR A 36 -1.59 -2.69 6.42
C THR A 36 -0.13 -3.18 6.42
N LEU A 37 0.67 -2.75 5.43
CA LEU A 37 2.08 -3.11 5.31
C LEU A 37 2.86 -2.68 6.56
N VAL A 38 2.70 -1.42 6.99
CA VAL A 38 3.39 -0.87 8.16
C VAL A 38 2.89 -1.49 9.45
N ARG A 39 1.57 -1.57 9.63
CA ARG A 39 0.93 -2.08 10.85
C ARG A 39 1.35 -3.51 11.18
N TYR A 40 1.58 -4.34 10.16
CA TYR A 40 1.98 -5.74 10.34
C TYR A 40 3.44 -6.02 9.96
N GLY A 41 4.23 -5.00 9.60
CA GLY A 41 5.64 -5.16 9.22
C GLY A 41 5.85 -6.10 8.03
N LEU A 42 4.93 -6.08 7.05
CA LEU A 42 4.94 -7.01 5.91
C LEU A 42 6.10 -6.74 4.95
N ASP A 43 6.59 -5.50 4.89
CA ASP A 43 7.78 -5.11 4.14
C ASP A 43 9.01 -5.93 4.56
N ARG A 44 9.26 -6.02 5.87
CA ARG A 44 10.36 -6.81 6.45
C ARG A 44 10.16 -8.31 6.30
N LEU A 45 8.90 -8.75 6.24
CA LEU A 45 8.56 -10.16 6.05
C LEU A 45 8.80 -10.61 4.60
N LEU A 46 8.54 -9.73 3.64
CA LEU A 46 8.62 -10.00 2.20
C LEU A 46 10.02 -9.77 1.62
N GLU A 47 10.83 -8.89 2.21
CA GLU A 47 12.20 -8.62 1.75
C GLU A 47 13.09 -9.88 1.67
N PRO A 48 13.10 -10.80 2.67
CA PRO A 48 13.82 -12.08 2.57
C PRO A 48 13.27 -13.03 1.49
N CYS A 49 12.05 -12.79 1.00
CA CYS A 49 11.47 -13.53 -0.12
C CYS A 49 11.91 -12.94 -1.48
N GLY A 50 12.78 -11.92 -1.49
CA GLY A 50 13.22 -11.24 -2.71
C GLY A 50 12.18 -10.26 -3.27
N ILE A 51 11.26 -9.78 -2.44
CA ILE A 51 10.19 -8.86 -2.82
C ILE A 51 10.39 -7.53 -2.09
N LYS A 52 10.59 -6.45 -2.85
CA LYS A 52 10.68 -5.09 -2.33
C LYS A 52 9.42 -4.31 -2.65
N ILE A 53 8.73 -3.85 -1.62
CA ILE A 53 7.50 -3.06 -1.77
C ILE A 53 7.84 -1.57 -1.93
N ARG A 54 7.19 -0.89 -2.88
CA ARG A 54 7.27 0.56 -3.08
C ARG A 54 5.90 1.20 -2.95
N GLN A 55 5.89 2.44 -2.47
CA GLN A 55 4.70 3.26 -2.37
C GLN A 55 4.54 4.08 -3.64
N GLY A 56 3.38 3.94 -4.30
CA GLY A 56 2.95 4.83 -5.37
C GLY A 56 2.01 5.93 -4.85
N PRO A 57 1.48 6.78 -5.76
CA PRO A 57 0.61 7.91 -5.42
C PRO A 57 -0.82 7.45 -5.06
N GLY A 58 -0.98 6.77 -3.92
CA GLY A 58 -2.23 6.12 -3.52
C GLY A 58 -3.14 6.90 -2.58
N CYS A 59 -2.88 8.19 -2.39
CA CYS A 59 -3.62 9.06 -1.49
C CYS A 59 -4.26 10.19 -2.33
N PRO A 60 -5.59 10.20 -2.52
CA PRO A 60 -6.25 11.16 -3.42
C PRO A 60 -6.05 12.61 -2.96
N VAL A 61 -6.04 12.85 -1.64
CA VAL A 61 -5.76 14.19 -1.07
C VAL A 61 -4.33 14.62 -1.36
N CYS A 62 -3.37 13.71 -1.23
CA CYS A 62 -1.94 14.00 -1.40
C CYS A 62 -1.57 14.34 -2.85
N VAL A 63 -2.37 13.90 -3.83
CA VAL A 63 -2.17 14.18 -5.26
C VAL A 63 -3.06 15.29 -5.79
N THR A 64 -3.94 15.86 -4.95
CA THR A 64 -4.78 16.99 -5.34
C THR A 64 -3.87 18.20 -5.61
N THR A 65 -4.00 18.78 -6.80
CA THR A 65 -3.14 19.91 -7.20
C THR A 65 -3.52 21.18 -6.47
N GLN A 66 -2.57 22.10 -6.31
CA GLN A 66 -2.84 23.41 -5.72
C GLN A 66 -3.93 24.17 -6.49
N ARG A 67 -3.95 24.04 -7.82
CA ARG A 67 -4.95 24.66 -8.67
C ARG A 67 -6.37 24.19 -8.33
N GLU A 68 -6.58 22.88 -8.16
CA GLU A 68 -7.91 22.34 -7.81
C GLU A 68 -8.40 22.88 -6.45
N ILE A 69 -7.48 23.01 -5.49
CA ILE A 69 -7.77 23.61 -4.18
C ILE A 69 -8.16 25.09 -4.33
N GLU A 70 -7.42 25.86 -5.13
CA GLU A 70 -7.72 27.27 -5.40
C GLU A 70 -9.06 27.46 -6.12
N GLU A 71 -9.37 26.62 -7.11
CA GLU A 71 -10.64 26.63 -7.82
C GLU A 71 -11.82 26.38 -6.86
N ALA A 72 -11.69 25.37 -5.97
CA ALA A 72 -12.71 25.10 -4.95
C ALA A 72 -12.89 26.29 -3.99
N LEU A 73 -11.82 26.97 -3.58
CA LEU A 73 -11.88 28.16 -2.74
C LEU A 73 -12.56 29.34 -3.44
N LEU A 74 -12.29 29.55 -4.73
CA LEU A 74 -12.92 30.60 -5.52
C LEU A 74 -14.43 30.37 -5.67
N LEU A 75 -14.86 29.13 -5.91
CA LEU A 75 -16.28 28.77 -5.98
C LEU A 75 -16.96 28.99 -4.62
N ALA A 76 -16.36 28.49 -3.54
CA ALA A 76 -16.91 28.65 -2.19
C ALA A 76 -17.05 30.13 -1.77
N ARG A 77 -16.16 31.02 -2.23
CA ARG A 77 -16.27 32.48 -2.00
C ARG A 77 -17.38 33.14 -2.84
N LYS A 78 -17.80 32.53 -3.94
CA LYS A 78 -18.80 33.09 -4.87
C LYS A 78 -20.24 32.69 -4.54
N GLY A 79 -20.46 31.65 -3.72
CA GLY A 79 -21.79 31.17 -3.31
C GLY A 79 -22.33 30.10 -4.23
#